data_AF-A0A349CT31-F1
#
_entry.id   AF-A0A349CT31-F1
#
_cell.length_a   1.000
_cell.length_b   1.000
_cell.length_c   1.000
_cell.angle_alpha   90.00
_cell.angle_beta   90.00
_cell.angle_gamma   90.00
#
_symmetry.space_group_name_H-M   'P 1'
#
loop_
_entity.id
_entity.type
_entity.pdbx_description
1 polymer ?
#
loop_
_entity_poly.entity_id
_entity_poly.type
_entity_poly.pdbx_seq_one_letter_code
_entity_poly.pdbx_strand_id
1 'polypeptide(L)'
;MATRHPPAPEQQLSPVQFSRLAHRGILLGLSISQLIVLGIGVVTVVATIYTGGGMGLAWTSPIWLSCLLLAVVPVGGRKLVDWLPIVSRWMWRSTAAQLIFRRRVIKPRPVGTLALPGDATALREWVDPETGAAMVHDPHAQTLTAVLGVTHPAFVLLDPGEQERRINGWGRVLATACRSGRIARLQVCERTLPDSGTGLAEWWARHGTDDESWPATTYRELIERAGPTGERHATTISIALDMNASGRQIRSAGGGIRGAAAVLRQEMTTLVTALRAADLATTGWLAPGEVAVILRSAYDPAAAPALERHADIGRSLATAGPIAVTESWDRVRTDSAHHTVLWLSEWPRSQVFPGFLAPLLLTSGVQRSFSLICTPVRADIAARDLRKKKVGLLSDATQRAKIGQVEDASRTAEYQDVLQQESDLTAGHGVLRYTGLISV
;
A
#
# COMPACT_ATOMS: atom_id res chain seq x y z
N MET A 1 56.13 -21.36 -0.12
CA MET A 1 55.69 -20.19 -0.91
C MET A 1 54.17 -20.26 -1.01
N ALA A 2 53.47 -19.68 -0.02
CA ALA A 2 52.02 -19.82 0.12
C ALA A 2 51.31 -18.80 -0.78
N THR A 3 50.57 -19.29 -1.75
CA THR A 3 49.72 -18.50 -2.64
C THR A 3 48.55 -17.93 -1.84
N ARG A 4 48.60 -16.63 -1.53
CA ARG A 4 47.45 -15.88 -1.03
C ARG A 4 46.34 -15.93 -2.08
N HIS A 5 45.22 -16.56 -1.74
CA HIS A 5 43.98 -16.34 -2.48
C HIS A 5 43.60 -14.85 -2.38
N PRO A 6 43.17 -14.19 -3.46
CA PRO A 6 42.61 -12.85 -3.38
C PRO A 6 41.36 -12.88 -2.49
N PRO A 7 41.11 -11.84 -1.68
CA PRO A 7 39.86 -11.74 -0.93
C PRO A 7 38.69 -11.79 -1.91
N ALA A 8 37.64 -12.55 -1.57
CA ALA A 8 36.39 -12.55 -2.31
C ALA A 8 35.91 -11.10 -2.49
N PRO A 9 35.32 -10.74 -3.64
CA PRO A 9 34.81 -9.38 -3.84
C PRO A 9 33.86 -9.06 -2.68
N GLU A 10 34.18 -8.02 -1.91
CA GLU A 10 33.29 -7.49 -0.89
C GLU A 10 31.92 -7.29 -1.55
N GLN A 11 30.90 -7.99 -1.06
CA GLN A 11 29.53 -7.84 -1.54
C GLN A 11 29.04 -6.45 -1.14
N GLN A 12 29.37 -5.45 -1.96
CA GLN A 12 28.98 -4.08 -1.77
C GLN A 12 27.48 -3.94 -2.04
N LEU A 13 26.78 -3.21 -1.17
CA LEU A 13 25.39 -2.83 -1.36
C LEU A 13 25.24 -2.07 -2.67
N SER A 14 24.34 -2.55 -3.53
CA SER A 14 24.09 -1.86 -4.80
C SER A 14 23.08 -0.73 -4.59
N PRO A 15 23.40 0.53 -4.92
CA PRO A 15 22.42 1.60 -4.87
C PRO A 15 21.36 1.38 -5.95
N VAL A 16 20.11 1.70 -5.64
CA VAL A 16 18.98 1.60 -6.57
C VAL A 16 18.43 2.97 -6.86
N GLN A 17 18.03 3.20 -8.11
CA GLN A 17 17.29 4.38 -8.52
C GLN A 17 15.87 3.97 -8.89
N PHE A 18 14.87 4.68 -8.36
CA PHE A 18 13.48 4.40 -8.68
C PHE A 18 13.08 5.08 -9.99
N SER A 19 12.32 4.35 -10.81
CA SER A 19 11.74 4.90 -12.04
C SER A 19 10.78 6.03 -11.71
N ARG A 20 10.72 7.04 -12.58
CA ARG A 20 9.87 8.23 -12.39
C ARG A 20 8.38 7.89 -12.48
N LEU A 21 7.55 8.63 -11.75
CA LEU A 21 6.11 8.60 -12.00
C LEU A 21 5.85 9.21 -13.38
N ALA A 22 5.39 8.38 -14.31
CA ALA A 22 5.10 8.84 -15.67
C ALA A 22 3.85 9.74 -15.68
N HIS A 23 4.04 11.05 -15.63
CA HIS A 23 2.98 12.03 -15.90
C HIS A 23 2.72 12.10 -17.40
N ARG A 24 2.07 11.07 -17.97
CA ARG A 24 1.71 11.10 -19.39
C ARG A 24 0.43 11.90 -19.60
N GLY A 25 0.58 13.06 -20.22
CA GLY A 25 -0.50 13.65 -21.00
C GLY A 25 -0.66 12.93 -22.34
N ILE A 26 -1.87 12.92 -22.89
CA ILE A 26 -2.19 12.22 -24.14
C ILE A 26 -1.65 12.97 -25.35
N LEU A 27 -1.70 14.30 -25.31
CA LEU A 27 -1.30 15.17 -26.40
C LEU A 27 -0.56 16.38 -25.81
N LEU A 28 0.68 16.61 -26.24
CA LEU A 28 1.55 17.71 -25.77
C LEU A 28 1.80 17.75 -24.24
N GLY A 29 1.59 16.64 -23.52
CA GLY A 29 1.71 16.61 -22.06
C GLY A 29 0.46 17.03 -21.28
N LEU A 30 -0.67 17.24 -21.96
CA LEU A 30 -1.97 17.55 -21.33
C LEU A 30 -2.77 16.29 -20.95
N SER A 31 -3.39 16.30 -19.77
CA SER A 31 -4.31 15.23 -19.34
C SER A 31 -5.60 15.23 -20.17
N ILE A 32 -6.33 14.11 -20.20
CA ILE A 32 -7.66 14.04 -20.86
C ILE A 32 -8.57 15.15 -20.36
N SER A 33 -8.60 15.35 -19.05
CA SER A 33 -9.42 16.36 -18.39
C SER A 33 -9.06 17.77 -18.88
N GLN A 34 -7.76 18.07 -19.00
CA GLN A 34 -7.29 19.34 -19.56
C GLN A 34 -7.67 19.51 -21.03
N LEU A 35 -7.55 18.46 -21.85
CA LEU A 35 -7.93 18.51 -23.27
C LEU A 35 -9.42 18.77 -23.46
N ILE A 36 -10.27 18.14 -22.63
CA ILE A 36 -11.73 18.38 -22.67
C ILE A 36 -12.03 19.83 -22.30
N VAL A 37 -11.46 20.34 -21.20
CA VAL A 37 -11.71 21.71 -20.74
C VAL A 37 -11.19 22.75 -21.73
N LEU A 38 -9.97 22.58 -22.24
CA LEU A 38 -9.42 23.47 -23.26
C LEU A 38 -10.21 23.37 -24.57
N GLY A 39 -10.66 22.17 -24.95
CA GLY A 39 -11.52 21.95 -26.11
C GLY A 39 -12.84 22.72 -26.00
N ILE A 40 -13.49 22.69 -24.83
CA ILE A 40 -14.69 23.51 -24.57
C ILE A 40 -14.37 25.00 -24.70
N GLY A 41 -13.23 25.45 -24.17
CA GLY A 41 -12.79 26.84 -24.33
C GLY A 41 -12.59 27.24 -25.79
N VAL A 42 -11.91 26.41 -26.58
CA VAL A 42 -11.68 26.65 -28.02
C VAL A 42 -12.98 26.64 -28.81
N VAL A 43 -13.85 25.66 -28.59
CA VAL A 43 -15.17 25.60 -29.25
C VAL A 43 -16.00 26.84 -28.92
N THR A 44 -15.97 27.30 -27.66
CA THR A 44 -16.65 28.53 -27.26
C THR A 44 -16.11 29.74 -28.02
N VAL A 45 -14.79 29.91 -28.10
CA VAL A 45 -14.16 31.00 -28.85
C VAL A 45 -14.54 30.94 -30.33
N VAL A 46 -14.43 29.78 -30.98
CA VAL A 46 -14.74 29.59 -32.40
C VAL A 46 -16.21 29.89 -32.68
N ALA A 47 -17.14 29.28 -31.93
CA ALA A 47 -18.58 29.50 -32.10
C ALA A 47 -18.96 30.99 -31.94
N THR A 48 -18.27 31.69 -31.05
CA THR A 48 -18.54 33.12 -30.80
C THR A 48 -18.02 34.01 -31.92
N ILE A 49 -16.84 33.71 -32.47
CA ILE A 49 -16.30 34.43 -33.64
C ILE A 49 -17.25 34.28 -34.83
N TYR A 50 -17.83 33.09 -35.03
CA TYR A 50 -18.75 32.82 -36.14
C TYR A 50 -20.13 33.46 -35.97
N THR A 51 -20.63 33.62 -34.74
CA THR A 51 -22.01 34.10 -34.49
C THR A 51 -22.10 35.59 -34.15
N GLY A 52 -21.12 36.15 -33.44
CA GLY A 52 -21.22 37.50 -32.84
C GLY A 52 -20.05 38.44 -33.12
N GLY A 53 -19.09 38.04 -33.98
CA GLY A 53 -17.90 38.83 -34.28
C GLY A 53 -16.99 39.09 -33.06
N GLY A 54 -16.09 40.08 -33.16
CA GLY A 54 -15.10 40.37 -32.11
C GLY A 54 -15.69 40.79 -30.75
N MET A 55 -16.88 41.39 -30.74
CA MET A 55 -17.55 41.83 -29.50
C MET A 55 -18.14 40.65 -28.70
N GLY A 56 -18.54 39.57 -29.37
CA GLY A 56 -18.96 38.33 -28.71
C GLY A 56 -17.83 37.71 -27.87
N LEU A 57 -16.57 37.88 -28.29
CA LEU A 57 -15.41 37.31 -27.61
C LEU A 57 -15.21 37.88 -26.20
N ALA A 58 -15.55 39.16 -26.01
CA ALA A 58 -15.54 39.81 -24.71
C ALA A 58 -16.66 39.28 -23.80
N TRP A 59 -17.86 39.07 -24.34
CA TRP A 59 -19.00 38.52 -23.59
C TRP A 59 -18.79 37.06 -23.15
N THR A 60 -18.13 36.26 -23.98
CA THR A 60 -17.81 34.85 -23.65
C THR A 60 -16.49 34.68 -22.91
N SER A 61 -15.80 35.79 -22.59
CA SER A 61 -14.55 35.78 -21.83
C SER A 61 -14.61 35.04 -20.50
N PRO A 62 -15.69 35.08 -19.70
CA PRO A 62 -15.74 34.30 -18.47
C PRO A 62 -15.63 32.79 -18.71
N ILE A 63 -16.13 32.29 -19.84
CA ILE A 63 -16.18 30.84 -20.15
C ILE A 63 -14.80 30.36 -20.60
N TRP A 64 -14.21 30.98 -21.62
CA TRP A 64 -12.91 30.52 -22.12
C TRP A 64 -11.77 30.83 -21.13
N LEU A 65 -11.85 31.94 -20.39
CA LEU A 65 -10.86 32.28 -19.36
C LEU A 65 -10.94 31.33 -18.17
N SER A 66 -12.13 30.92 -17.72
CA SER A 66 -12.26 29.90 -16.66
C SER A 66 -11.74 28.55 -17.12
N CYS A 67 -12.01 28.14 -18.37
CA CYS A 67 -11.43 26.93 -18.94
C CYS A 67 -9.89 26.97 -18.95
N LEU A 68 -9.31 28.11 -19.35
CA LEU A 68 -7.85 28.30 -19.35
C LEU A 68 -7.29 28.22 -17.92
N LEU A 69 -7.93 28.91 -16.96
CA LEU A 69 -7.51 28.88 -15.55
C LEU A 69 -7.58 27.47 -14.96
N LEU A 70 -8.66 26.73 -15.22
CA LEU A 70 -8.84 25.36 -14.74
C LEU A 70 -7.78 24.39 -15.29
N ALA A 71 -7.32 24.63 -16.52
CA ALA A 71 -6.31 23.79 -17.17
C ALA A 71 -4.89 24.12 -16.71
N VAL A 72 -4.58 25.40 -16.45
CA VAL A 72 -3.19 25.85 -16.21
C VAL A 72 -2.83 25.88 -14.72
N VAL A 73 -3.73 26.38 -13.87
CA VAL A 73 -3.41 26.69 -12.46
C VAL A 73 -3.26 25.39 -11.66
N PRO A 74 -2.07 25.12 -11.07
CA PRO A 74 -1.88 24.00 -10.15
C PRO A 74 -2.23 24.40 -8.71
N VAL A 75 -2.91 23.52 -7.98
CA VAL A 75 -3.15 23.63 -6.54
C VAL A 75 -2.81 22.28 -5.90
N GLY A 76 -1.91 22.26 -4.92
CA GLY A 76 -1.53 21.03 -4.21
C GLY A 76 -0.92 19.94 -5.10
N GLY A 77 -0.17 20.33 -6.14
CA GLY A 77 0.46 19.39 -7.07
C GLY A 77 -0.46 18.78 -8.13
N ARG A 78 -1.75 19.13 -8.15
CA ARG A 78 -2.73 18.73 -9.19
C ARG A 78 -3.29 19.96 -9.90
N LYS A 79 -3.74 19.80 -11.15
CA LYS A 79 -4.42 20.90 -11.86
C LYS A 79 -5.83 21.06 -11.31
N LEU A 80 -6.38 22.28 -11.34
CA LEU A 80 -7.73 22.54 -10.84
C LEU A 80 -8.80 21.63 -11.48
N VAL A 81 -8.65 21.31 -12.77
CA VAL A 81 -9.57 20.36 -13.44
C VAL A 81 -9.54 18.96 -12.81
N ASP A 82 -8.40 18.51 -12.29
CA ASP A 82 -8.26 17.19 -11.67
C ASP A 82 -8.85 17.14 -10.24
N TRP A 83 -9.10 18.31 -9.64
CA TRP A 83 -9.81 18.43 -8.36
C TRP A 83 -11.32 18.28 -8.51
N LEU A 84 -11.87 18.55 -9.70
CA LEU A 84 -13.31 18.52 -9.95
C LEU A 84 -13.99 17.20 -9.51
N PRO A 85 -13.51 15.99 -9.88
CA PRO A 85 -14.14 14.74 -9.43
C PRO A 85 -14.00 14.49 -7.92
N ILE A 86 -12.94 15.03 -7.29
CA ILE A 86 -12.70 14.86 -5.85
C ILE A 86 -13.66 15.74 -5.06
N VAL A 87 -13.71 17.03 -5.41
CA VAL A 87 -14.58 18.02 -4.76
C VAL A 87 -16.05 17.69 -5.01
N SER A 88 -16.43 17.29 -6.23
CA SER A 88 -17.82 16.93 -6.54
C SER A 88 -18.28 15.70 -5.75
N ARG A 89 -17.44 14.66 -5.65
CA ARG A 89 -17.74 13.48 -4.84
C ARG A 89 -17.81 13.82 -3.36
N TRP A 90 -16.90 14.66 -2.86
CA TRP A 90 -16.96 15.14 -1.48
C TRP A 90 -18.26 15.91 -1.20
N MET A 91 -18.63 16.84 -2.08
CA MET A 91 -19.85 17.63 -1.95
C MET A 91 -21.11 16.75 -2.01
N TRP A 92 -21.13 15.74 -2.88
CA TRP A 92 -22.22 14.77 -2.92
C TRP A 92 -22.32 13.95 -1.62
N ARG A 93 -21.17 13.49 -1.10
CA ARG A 93 -21.13 12.70 0.16
C ARG A 93 -21.48 13.56 1.37
N SER A 94 -21.10 14.83 1.38
CA SER A 94 -21.43 15.76 2.46
C SER A 94 -22.93 16.07 2.49
N THR A 95 -23.56 16.34 1.34
CA THR A 95 -25.01 16.57 1.26
C THR A 95 -25.82 15.30 1.54
N ALA A 96 -25.30 14.12 1.18
CA ALA A 96 -25.91 12.84 1.49
C ALA A 96 -25.64 12.33 2.94
N ALA A 97 -25.01 13.15 3.80
CA ALA A 97 -24.64 12.80 5.18
C ALA A 97 -23.80 11.50 5.31
N GLN A 98 -23.03 11.15 4.28
CA GLN A 98 -22.19 9.95 4.22
C GLN A 98 -20.81 10.11 4.87
N LEU A 99 -20.54 11.28 5.46
CA LEU A 99 -19.29 11.60 6.17
C LEU A 99 -19.32 11.18 7.64
N ILE A 100 -20.50 10.82 8.16
CA ILE A 100 -20.71 10.48 9.57
C ILE A 100 -21.19 9.03 9.65
N PHE A 101 -20.38 8.20 10.30
CA PHE A 101 -20.76 6.83 10.65
C PHE A 101 -20.98 6.73 12.16
N ARG A 102 -22.10 6.14 12.57
CA ARG A 102 -22.39 5.81 13.96
C ARG A 102 -22.87 4.36 14.02
N ARG A 103 -22.26 3.57 14.90
CA ARG A 103 -22.62 2.17 15.10
C ARG A 103 -24.06 2.09 15.64
N ARG A 104 -24.93 1.42 14.90
CA ARG A 104 -26.30 1.13 15.34
C ARG A 104 -26.29 -0.17 16.12
N VAL A 105 -26.30 -0.07 17.45
CA VAL A 105 -26.20 -1.23 18.36
C VAL A 105 -27.42 -2.18 18.22
N ILE A 106 -28.60 -1.64 17.90
CA ILE A 106 -29.86 -2.39 17.92
C ILE A 106 -30.17 -3.07 16.57
N LYS A 107 -29.57 -2.62 15.45
CA LYS A 107 -29.91 -3.15 14.13
C LYS A 107 -29.14 -4.46 13.87
N PRO A 108 -29.81 -5.60 13.67
CA PRO A 108 -29.13 -6.87 13.41
C PRO A 108 -28.37 -6.78 12.09
N ARG A 109 -27.18 -7.41 12.06
CA ARG A 109 -26.33 -7.51 10.86
C ARG A 109 -26.33 -8.96 10.35
N PRO A 110 -26.24 -9.18 9.03
CA PRO A 110 -26.03 -10.52 8.49
C PRO A 110 -24.75 -11.12 9.08
N VAL A 111 -24.84 -12.37 9.54
CA VAL A 111 -23.71 -13.10 10.11
C VAL A 111 -22.56 -13.14 9.10
N GLY A 112 -21.32 -12.95 9.59
CA GLY A 112 -20.12 -12.95 8.77
C GLY A 112 -19.85 -11.61 8.06
N THR A 113 -20.65 -10.56 8.24
CA THR A 113 -20.27 -9.21 7.76
C THR A 113 -19.37 -8.51 8.76
N LEU A 114 -18.33 -7.83 8.26
CA LEU A 114 -17.45 -7.03 9.11
C LEU A 114 -18.15 -5.76 9.56
N ALA A 115 -17.93 -5.36 10.81
CA ALA A 115 -18.59 -4.19 11.39
C ALA A 115 -18.03 -2.83 10.96
N LEU A 116 -17.50 -2.73 9.75
CA LEU A 116 -16.73 -1.59 9.25
C LEU A 116 -17.63 -0.50 8.66
N PRO A 117 -17.14 0.75 8.56
CA PRO A 117 -17.86 1.86 7.94
C PRO A 117 -17.80 1.82 6.40
N GLY A 118 -18.77 2.45 5.75
CA GLY A 118 -18.76 2.69 4.30
C GLY A 118 -18.76 1.41 3.46
N ASP A 119 -18.02 1.41 2.35
CA ASP A 119 -17.93 0.28 1.41
C ASP A 119 -17.36 -0.98 2.06
N ALA A 120 -16.56 -0.83 3.13
CA ALA A 120 -16.01 -1.95 3.89
C ALA A 120 -17.08 -2.73 4.70
N THR A 121 -18.31 -2.20 4.84
CA THR A 121 -19.44 -2.93 5.45
C THR A 121 -19.78 -4.21 4.67
N ALA A 122 -19.52 -4.23 3.36
CA ALA A 122 -19.83 -5.37 2.50
C ALA A 122 -18.83 -6.54 2.65
N LEU A 123 -17.68 -6.29 3.31
CA LEU A 123 -16.67 -7.31 3.53
C LEU A 123 -17.21 -8.44 4.39
N ARG A 124 -16.90 -9.67 3.98
CA ARG A 124 -17.37 -10.88 4.64
C ARG A 124 -16.20 -11.68 5.21
N GLU A 125 -16.34 -12.06 6.46
CA GLU A 125 -15.46 -13.01 7.11
C GLU A 125 -15.77 -14.43 6.63
N TRP A 126 -14.70 -15.16 6.30
CA TRP A 126 -14.71 -16.59 6.06
C TRP A 126 -13.56 -17.22 6.85
N VAL A 127 -13.86 -18.17 7.73
CA VAL A 127 -12.83 -18.91 8.48
C VAL A 127 -12.49 -20.17 7.70
N ASP A 128 -11.23 -20.33 7.31
CA ASP A 128 -10.79 -21.55 6.64
C ASP A 128 -10.71 -22.71 7.66
N PRO A 129 -11.46 -23.81 7.46
CA PRO A 129 -11.51 -24.89 8.44
C PRO A 129 -10.19 -25.68 8.53
N GLU A 130 -9.34 -25.65 7.50
CA GLU A 130 -8.07 -26.39 7.49
C GLU A 130 -6.94 -25.61 8.16
N THR A 131 -6.85 -24.30 7.92
CA THR A 131 -5.75 -23.47 8.46
C THR A 131 -6.14 -22.67 9.70
N GLY A 132 -7.44 -22.51 10.00
CA GLY A 132 -7.94 -21.61 11.04
C GLY A 132 -7.80 -20.13 10.71
N ALA A 133 -7.29 -19.80 9.52
CA ALA A 133 -7.04 -18.42 9.10
C ALA A 133 -8.33 -17.66 8.81
N ALA A 134 -8.35 -16.37 9.15
CA ALA A 134 -9.37 -15.45 8.70
C ALA A 134 -9.11 -15.05 7.24
N MET A 135 -10.10 -15.32 6.38
CA MET A 135 -10.14 -14.86 5.01
C MET A 135 -11.24 -13.80 4.87
N VAL A 136 -10.87 -12.62 4.39
CA VAL A 136 -11.80 -11.51 4.17
C VAL A 136 -12.17 -11.46 2.69
N HIS A 137 -13.44 -11.74 2.40
CA HIS A 137 -14.01 -11.69 1.07
C HIS A 137 -14.61 -10.31 0.78
N ASP A 138 -14.13 -9.68 -0.29
CA ASP A 138 -14.70 -8.46 -0.85
C ASP A 138 -15.61 -8.81 -2.04
N PRO A 139 -16.94 -8.71 -1.90
CA PRO A 139 -17.87 -9.02 -2.98
C PRO A 139 -17.86 -7.97 -4.11
N HIS A 140 -17.36 -6.75 -3.88
CA HIS A 140 -17.30 -5.71 -4.91
C HIS A 140 -16.03 -5.83 -5.74
N ALA A 141 -14.88 -6.00 -5.08
CA ALA A 141 -13.60 -6.21 -5.76
C ALA A 141 -13.42 -7.66 -6.27
N GLN A 142 -14.27 -8.61 -5.82
CA GLN A 142 -14.13 -10.04 -6.08
C GLN A 142 -12.75 -10.55 -5.64
N THR A 143 -12.36 -10.20 -4.40
CA THR A 143 -11.09 -10.63 -3.82
C THR A 143 -11.27 -11.41 -2.53
N LEU A 144 -10.34 -12.33 -2.26
CA LEU A 144 -10.26 -13.05 -1.00
C LEU A 144 -8.90 -12.82 -0.37
N THR A 145 -8.85 -12.21 0.81
CA THR A 145 -7.61 -11.74 1.44
C THR A 145 -7.32 -12.51 2.72
N ALA A 146 -6.09 -13.00 2.88
CA ALA A 146 -5.58 -13.55 4.14
C ALA A 146 -4.40 -12.71 4.64
N VAL A 147 -4.20 -12.66 5.96
CA VAL A 147 -3.15 -11.88 6.62
C VAL A 147 -2.20 -12.81 7.36
N LEU A 148 -0.90 -12.60 7.17
CA LEU A 148 0.20 -13.35 7.76
C LEU A 148 0.98 -12.43 8.70
N GLY A 149 1.22 -12.87 9.94
CA GLY A 149 2.16 -12.20 10.83
C GLY A 149 3.60 -12.58 10.48
N VAL A 150 4.51 -11.60 10.49
CA VAL A 150 5.92 -11.78 10.11
C VAL A 150 6.82 -11.14 11.15
N THR A 151 7.89 -11.84 11.48
CA THR A 151 8.98 -11.36 12.32
C THR A 151 10.25 -11.32 11.50
N HIS A 152 11.02 -10.24 11.68
CA HIS A 152 12.28 -10.03 10.98
C HIS A 152 13.33 -9.53 11.97
N PRO A 153 14.61 -9.91 11.80
CA PRO A 153 15.70 -9.31 12.54
C PRO A 153 15.97 -7.89 12.03
N ALA A 154 16.66 -7.08 12.85
CA ALA A 154 16.98 -5.69 12.51
C ALA A 154 17.85 -5.59 11.25
N PHE A 155 17.21 -5.32 10.10
CA PHE A 155 17.85 -5.27 8.78
C PHE A 155 19.03 -4.28 8.72
N VAL A 156 18.88 -3.13 9.38
CA VAL A 156 19.88 -2.04 9.40
C VAL A 156 21.19 -2.45 10.09
N LEU A 157 21.14 -3.45 10.99
CA LEU A 157 22.31 -3.92 11.73
C LEU A 157 23.07 -5.05 11.03
N LEU A 158 22.57 -5.53 9.89
CA LEU A 158 23.20 -6.60 9.13
C LEU A 158 24.37 -6.06 8.31
N ASP A 159 25.34 -6.93 8.01
CA ASP A 159 26.42 -6.60 7.10
C ASP A 159 25.90 -6.36 5.67
N PRO A 160 26.59 -5.55 4.85
CA PRO A 160 26.17 -5.22 3.48
C PRO A 160 25.87 -6.43 2.59
N GLY A 161 26.63 -7.51 2.70
CA GLY A 161 26.42 -8.73 1.90
C GLY A 161 25.14 -9.45 2.29
N GLU A 162 24.88 -9.57 3.59
CA GLU A 162 23.64 -10.13 4.13
C GLU A 162 22.41 -9.26 3.78
N GLN A 163 22.55 -7.93 3.82
CA GLN A 163 21.50 -7.01 3.38
C GLN A 163 21.15 -7.24 1.90
N GLU A 164 22.15 -7.30 1.02
CA GLU A 164 21.97 -7.58 -0.42
C GLU A 164 21.32 -8.95 -0.64
N ARG A 165 21.77 -9.99 0.08
CA ARG A 165 21.20 -11.34 0.01
C ARG A 165 19.71 -11.34 0.39
N ARG A 166 19.31 -10.61 1.42
CA ARG A 166 17.91 -10.48 1.86
C ARG A 166 17.05 -9.73 0.86
N ILE A 167 17.57 -8.67 0.25
CA ILE A 167 16.86 -7.92 -0.79
C ILE A 167 16.60 -8.83 -1.99
N ASN A 168 17.61 -9.59 -2.43
CA ASN A 168 17.46 -10.55 -3.51
C ASN A 168 16.46 -11.66 -3.13
N GLY A 169 16.48 -12.14 -1.88
CA GLY A 169 15.47 -13.04 -1.33
C GLY A 169 14.05 -12.46 -1.44
N TRP A 170 13.86 -11.23 -0.98
CA TRP A 170 12.58 -10.51 -1.06
C TRP A 170 12.11 -10.30 -2.51
N GLY A 171 13.03 -9.95 -3.42
CA GLY A 171 12.75 -9.86 -4.85
C GLY A 171 12.20 -11.16 -5.43
N ARG A 172 12.72 -12.32 -5.00
CA ARG A 172 12.20 -13.65 -5.40
C ARG A 172 10.81 -13.93 -4.83
N VAL A 173 10.52 -13.49 -3.61
CA VAL A 173 9.16 -13.58 -3.02
C VAL A 173 8.16 -12.81 -3.89
N LEU A 174 8.48 -11.57 -4.22
CA LEU A 174 7.63 -10.73 -5.07
C LEU A 174 7.47 -11.31 -6.48
N ALA A 175 8.55 -11.83 -7.08
CA ALA A 175 8.48 -12.50 -8.38
C ALA A 175 7.58 -13.74 -8.36
N THR A 176 7.54 -14.47 -7.24
CA THR A 176 6.63 -15.62 -7.06
C THR A 176 5.17 -15.17 -7.10
N ALA A 177 4.85 -14.03 -6.48
CA ALA A 177 3.50 -13.47 -6.54
C ALA A 177 3.10 -13.06 -7.98
N CYS A 178 4.04 -12.51 -8.76
CA CYS A 178 3.79 -12.16 -10.16
C CYS A 178 3.57 -13.38 -11.06
N ARG A 179 4.30 -14.49 -10.82
CA ARG A 179 4.18 -15.72 -11.63
C ARG A 179 2.85 -16.44 -11.45
N SER A 180 2.25 -16.36 -10.25
CA SER A 180 0.95 -16.96 -9.97
C SER A 180 -0.14 -16.45 -10.93
N GLY A 181 -0.12 -15.15 -11.24
CA GLY A 181 -1.13 -14.50 -12.09
C GLY A 181 -2.55 -14.46 -11.49
N ARG A 182 -2.72 -14.98 -10.28
CA ARG A 182 -3.99 -15.05 -9.52
C ARG A 182 -4.05 -14.05 -8.37
N ILE A 183 -2.91 -13.48 -7.97
CA ILE A 183 -2.83 -12.56 -6.84
C ILE A 183 -3.22 -11.17 -7.34
N ALA A 184 -4.26 -10.59 -6.76
CA ALA A 184 -4.67 -9.21 -7.02
C ALA A 184 -3.70 -8.22 -6.37
N ARG A 185 -3.24 -8.54 -5.16
CA ARG A 185 -2.44 -7.64 -4.33
C ARG A 185 -1.64 -8.42 -3.28
N LEU A 186 -0.42 -7.95 -3.05
CA LEU A 186 0.37 -8.28 -1.87
C LEU A 186 0.60 -6.97 -1.11
N GLN A 187 0.35 -6.92 0.19
CA GLN A 187 0.56 -5.73 1.00
C GLN A 187 1.50 -6.05 2.14
N VAL A 188 2.54 -5.24 2.32
CA VAL A 188 3.35 -5.23 3.54
C VAL A 188 2.87 -4.07 4.40
N CYS A 189 2.45 -4.36 5.63
CA CYS A 189 1.98 -3.36 6.57
C CYS A 189 2.86 -3.41 7.82
N GLU A 190 3.50 -2.29 8.14
CA GLU A 190 4.24 -2.09 9.39
C GLU A 190 3.48 -1.07 10.23
N ARG A 191 3.32 -1.37 11.52
CA ARG A 191 2.54 -0.56 12.45
C ARG A 191 3.32 -0.37 13.74
N THR A 192 3.36 0.86 14.23
CA THR A 192 3.82 1.17 15.59
C THR A 192 2.64 1.06 16.54
N LEU A 193 2.79 0.23 17.57
CA LEU A 193 1.80 0.02 18.62
C LEU A 193 2.39 0.51 19.94
N PRO A 194 1.58 1.14 20.80
CA PRO A 194 2.03 1.44 22.16
C PRO A 194 2.33 0.13 22.87
N ASP A 195 3.53 -0.02 23.43
CA ASP A 195 3.87 -1.18 24.25
C ASP A 195 3.25 -1.01 25.64
N SER A 196 2.40 -1.96 26.03
CA SER A 196 1.83 -1.97 27.38
C SER A 196 2.85 -2.35 28.47
N GLY A 197 4.07 -2.74 28.09
CA GLY A 197 5.13 -3.19 29.00
C GLY A 197 4.91 -4.61 29.53
N THR A 198 3.76 -5.22 29.20
CA THR A 198 3.39 -6.58 29.62
C THR A 198 4.35 -7.64 29.09
N GLY A 199 4.84 -7.50 27.85
CA GLY A 199 5.80 -8.44 27.27
C GLY A 199 7.11 -8.50 28.05
N LEU A 200 7.60 -7.34 28.54
CA LEU A 200 8.81 -7.27 29.35
C LEU A 200 8.59 -7.88 30.74
N ALA A 201 7.43 -7.61 31.35
CA ALA A 201 7.02 -8.22 32.62
C ALA A 201 6.86 -9.75 32.50
N GLU A 202 6.24 -10.27 31.44
CA GLU A 202 6.10 -11.70 31.17
C GLU A 202 7.44 -12.38 30.86
N TRP A 203 8.33 -11.69 30.17
CA TRP A 203 9.68 -12.21 29.91
C TRP A 203 10.46 -12.33 31.22
N TRP A 204 10.43 -11.29 32.06
CA TRP A 204 11.05 -11.28 33.38
C TRP A 204 10.46 -12.35 34.30
N ALA A 205 9.13 -12.52 34.31
CA ALA A 205 8.49 -13.58 35.09
C ALA A 205 8.93 -14.99 34.66
N ARG A 206 9.26 -15.18 33.37
CA ARG A 206 9.66 -16.50 32.82
C ARG A 206 11.16 -16.78 32.87
N HIS A 207 12.00 -15.76 32.73
CA HIS A 207 13.45 -15.91 32.57
C HIS A 207 14.26 -15.15 33.62
N GLY A 208 13.63 -14.24 34.36
CA GLY A 208 14.25 -13.49 35.43
C GLY A 208 14.46 -14.33 36.67
N THR A 209 15.50 -13.98 37.41
CA THR A 209 15.75 -14.52 38.75
C THR A 209 15.18 -13.51 39.74
N ASP A 210 14.01 -13.82 40.30
CA ASP A 210 13.38 -12.99 41.33
C ASP A 210 13.77 -13.50 42.72
N ASP A 211 14.98 -13.15 43.16
CA ASP A 211 15.59 -13.58 44.42
C ASP A 211 15.52 -12.50 45.52
N GLU A 212 14.66 -11.50 45.35
CA GLU A 212 14.55 -10.31 46.22
C GLU A 212 15.85 -9.51 46.41
N SER A 213 16.89 -9.80 45.61
CA SER A 213 18.13 -9.05 45.63
C SER A 213 17.91 -7.60 45.19
N TRP A 214 18.83 -6.71 45.58
CA TRP A 214 18.80 -5.32 45.13
C TRP A 214 18.77 -5.19 43.58
N PRO A 215 19.54 -5.97 42.79
CA PRO A 215 19.41 -5.98 41.33
C PRO A 215 18.04 -6.43 40.83
N ALA A 216 17.46 -7.51 41.39
CA ALA A 216 16.15 -8.02 40.98
C ALA A 216 15.03 -6.99 41.27
N THR A 217 15.09 -6.34 42.43
CA THR A 217 14.14 -5.27 42.82
C THR A 217 14.28 -4.05 41.93
N THR A 218 15.52 -3.60 41.68
CA THR A 218 15.81 -2.46 40.79
C THR A 218 15.34 -2.73 39.35
N TYR A 219 15.55 -3.94 38.85
CA TYR A 219 15.11 -4.32 37.52
C TYR A 219 13.58 -4.39 37.43
N ARG A 220 12.90 -4.93 38.45
CA ARG A 220 11.44 -4.93 38.55
C ARG A 220 10.86 -3.52 38.54
N GLU A 221 11.41 -2.61 39.35
CA GLU A 221 11.02 -1.19 39.36
C GLU A 221 11.27 -0.52 38.01
N LEU A 222 12.35 -0.89 37.30
CA LEU A 222 12.64 -0.37 35.97
C LEU A 222 11.66 -0.88 34.92
N ILE A 223 11.25 -2.16 34.97
CA ILE A 223 10.19 -2.70 34.10
C ILE A 223 8.87 -1.97 34.36
N GLU A 224 8.50 -1.78 35.63
CA GLU A 224 7.28 -1.07 36.02
C GLU A 224 7.29 0.39 35.55
N ARG A 225 8.45 1.07 35.64
CA ARG A 225 8.64 2.45 35.17
C ARG A 225 8.86 2.60 33.67
N ALA A 226 9.31 1.54 32.98
CA ALA A 226 9.53 1.54 31.53
C ALA A 226 8.21 1.47 30.74
N GLY A 227 7.12 0.99 31.34
CA GLY A 227 5.79 1.18 30.76
C GLY A 227 5.36 2.66 30.80
N PRO A 228 4.45 3.18 29.96
CA PRO A 228 4.02 2.82 28.60
C PRO A 228 4.81 3.65 27.56
N THR A 229 6.13 3.71 27.68
CA THR A 229 7.00 4.53 26.80
C THR A 229 7.63 3.74 25.66
N GLY A 230 7.54 2.40 25.70
CA GLY A 230 8.00 1.52 24.63
C GLY A 230 7.08 1.56 23.41
N GLU A 231 7.68 1.39 22.23
CA GLU A 231 6.96 1.20 20.98
C GLU A 231 7.26 -0.18 20.42
N ARG A 232 6.21 -0.89 20.01
CA ARG A 232 6.33 -2.18 19.37
C ARG A 232 6.01 -2.07 17.89
N HIS A 233 6.90 -2.61 17.06
CA HIS A 233 6.66 -2.74 15.63
C HIS A 233 5.99 -4.07 15.31
N ALA A 234 4.80 -4.01 14.70
CA ALA A 234 4.08 -5.19 14.23
C ALA A 234 4.04 -5.19 12.70
N THR A 235 4.67 -6.17 12.08
CA THR A 235 4.69 -6.34 10.61
C THR A 235 3.75 -7.46 10.19
N THR A 236 2.90 -7.18 9.21
CA THR A 236 2.02 -8.16 8.58
C THR A 236 2.17 -8.12 7.06
N ILE A 237 1.95 -9.29 6.43
CA ILE A 237 1.85 -9.42 4.98
C ILE A 237 0.44 -9.90 4.65
N SER A 238 -0.29 -9.15 3.83
CA SER A 238 -1.60 -9.55 3.33
C SER A 238 -1.51 -10.00 1.87
N ILE A 239 -2.13 -11.11 1.54
CA ILE A 239 -2.23 -11.63 0.17
C ILE A 239 -3.70 -11.68 -0.24
N ALA A 240 -4.04 -11.04 -1.35
CA ALA A 240 -5.37 -11.02 -1.91
C ALA A 240 -5.43 -11.82 -3.21
N LEU A 241 -6.28 -12.84 -3.25
CA LEU A 241 -6.61 -13.60 -4.46
C LEU A 241 -7.61 -12.80 -5.31
N ASP A 242 -7.36 -12.73 -6.62
CA ASP A 242 -8.34 -12.30 -7.62
C ASP A 242 -9.24 -13.49 -7.97
N MET A 243 -10.51 -13.43 -7.57
CA MET A 243 -11.45 -14.52 -7.81
C MET A 243 -11.88 -14.60 -9.28
N ASN A 244 -11.87 -13.49 -10.01
CA ASN A 244 -12.19 -13.47 -11.43
C ASN A 244 -11.07 -14.12 -12.25
N ALA A 245 -9.82 -13.74 -11.99
CA ALA A 245 -8.66 -14.34 -12.64
C ALA A 245 -8.49 -15.83 -12.30
N SER A 246 -8.94 -16.24 -11.11
CA SER A 246 -8.85 -17.62 -10.60
C SER A 246 -10.09 -18.48 -10.89
N GLY A 247 -11.05 -17.98 -11.69
CA GLY A 247 -12.37 -18.62 -11.82
C GLY A 247 -12.34 -20.08 -12.29
N ARG A 248 -11.37 -20.47 -13.11
CA ARG A 248 -11.21 -21.88 -13.55
C ARG A 248 -10.79 -22.78 -12.39
N GLN A 249 -9.78 -22.37 -11.64
CA GLN A 249 -9.23 -23.09 -10.49
C GLN A 249 -10.26 -23.18 -9.35
N ILE A 250 -11.00 -22.09 -9.12
CA ILE A 250 -12.08 -22.05 -8.14
C ILE A 250 -13.16 -23.08 -8.50
N ARG A 251 -13.58 -23.15 -9.77
CA ARG A 251 -14.56 -24.16 -10.22
C ARG A 251 -14.04 -25.59 -10.06
N SER A 252 -12.78 -25.86 -10.40
CA SER A 252 -12.20 -27.21 -10.20
C SER A 252 -12.06 -27.59 -8.73
N ALA A 253 -11.93 -26.61 -7.83
CA ALA A 253 -11.83 -26.82 -6.38
C ALA A 253 -13.21 -26.87 -5.66
N GLY A 254 -14.30 -27.06 -6.40
CA GLY A 254 -15.66 -27.17 -5.84
C GLY A 254 -16.50 -25.89 -5.92
N GLY A 255 -15.96 -24.80 -6.46
CA GLY A 255 -16.70 -23.56 -6.71
C GLY A 255 -16.98 -22.71 -5.46
N GLY A 256 -17.53 -21.52 -5.72
CA GLY A 256 -17.90 -20.56 -4.67
C GLY A 256 -16.75 -20.15 -3.75
N ILE A 257 -17.09 -19.75 -2.52
CA ILE A 257 -16.10 -19.30 -1.53
C ILE A 257 -15.18 -20.44 -1.04
N ARG A 258 -15.69 -21.68 -0.98
CA ARG A 258 -14.89 -22.85 -0.57
C ARG A 258 -13.79 -23.16 -1.58
N GLY A 259 -14.12 -23.15 -2.88
CA GLY A 259 -13.12 -23.29 -3.94
C GLY A 259 -12.12 -22.13 -3.95
N ALA A 260 -12.57 -20.90 -3.70
CA ALA A 260 -11.68 -19.73 -3.57
C ALA A 260 -10.74 -19.85 -2.37
N ALA A 261 -11.23 -20.32 -1.21
CA ALA A 261 -10.42 -20.59 -0.03
C ALA A 261 -9.35 -21.67 -0.31
N ALA A 262 -9.72 -22.75 -1.01
CA ALA A 262 -8.78 -23.79 -1.41
C ALA A 262 -7.68 -23.27 -2.34
N VAL A 263 -8.01 -22.42 -3.32
CA VAL A 263 -7.02 -21.78 -4.20
C VAL A 263 -6.14 -20.81 -3.40
N LEU A 264 -6.72 -19.96 -2.55
CA LEU A 264 -5.96 -19.06 -1.69
C LEU A 264 -5.00 -19.83 -0.78
N ARG A 265 -5.39 -21.00 -0.26
CA ARG A 265 -4.53 -21.86 0.56
C ARG A 265 -3.28 -22.35 -0.17
N GLN A 266 -3.40 -22.64 -1.47
CA GLN A 266 -2.25 -22.99 -2.32
C GLN A 266 -1.28 -21.80 -2.45
N GLU A 267 -1.82 -20.60 -2.67
CA GLU A 267 -1.02 -19.37 -2.75
C GLU A 267 -0.38 -19.01 -1.40
N MET A 268 -1.11 -19.20 -0.29
CA MET A 268 -0.62 -19.05 1.09
C MET A 268 0.60 -19.97 1.34
N THR A 269 0.50 -21.25 0.97
CA THR A 269 1.59 -22.22 1.12
C THR A 269 2.82 -21.83 0.29
N THR A 270 2.58 -21.38 -0.94
CA THR A 270 3.63 -20.90 -1.85
C THR A 270 4.33 -19.67 -1.30
N LEU A 271 3.57 -18.70 -0.76
CA LEU A 271 4.10 -17.49 -0.16
C LEU A 271 4.95 -17.82 1.08
N VAL A 272 4.47 -18.65 2.00
CA VAL A 272 5.24 -19.04 3.20
C VAL A 272 6.55 -19.72 2.82
N THR A 273 6.51 -20.60 1.81
CA THR A 273 7.73 -21.26 1.30
C THR A 273 8.73 -20.25 0.75
N ALA A 274 8.25 -19.26 -0.04
CA ALA A 274 9.10 -18.21 -0.57
C ALA A 274 9.67 -17.29 0.52
N LEU A 275 8.87 -16.94 1.54
CA LEU A 275 9.30 -16.12 2.67
C LEU A 275 10.40 -16.81 3.49
N ARG A 276 10.25 -18.12 3.75
CA ARG A 276 11.29 -18.91 4.43
C ARG A 276 12.60 -18.94 3.62
N ALA A 277 12.52 -19.09 2.30
CA ALA A 277 13.69 -19.01 1.42
C ALA A 277 14.34 -17.61 1.36
N ALA A 278 13.68 -16.59 1.92
CA ALA A 278 14.18 -15.24 2.09
C ALA A 278 14.55 -14.91 3.55
N ASP A 279 14.66 -15.92 4.42
CA ASP A 279 14.98 -15.79 5.86
C ASP A 279 14.04 -14.85 6.63
N LEU A 280 12.77 -14.85 6.25
CA LEU A 280 11.69 -14.18 6.98
C LEU A 280 10.93 -15.22 7.81
N ALA A 281 10.87 -15.00 9.12
CA ALA A 281 10.13 -15.86 10.03
C ALA A 281 8.64 -15.47 10.02
N THR A 282 7.76 -16.46 10.00
CA THR A 282 6.31 -16.25 10.01
C THR A 282 5.75 -16.64 11.37
N THR A 283 4.92 -15.79 11.98
CA THR A 283 4.23 -16.12 13.24
C THR A 283 2.94 -16.92 13.02
N GLY A 284 2.49 -17.05 11.77
CA GLY A 284 1.29 -17.78 11.40
C GLY A 284 0.26 -16.90 10.68
N TRP A 285 -0.68 -17.54 10.00
CA TRP A 285 -1.83 -16.87 9.41
C TRP A 285 -2.77 -16.41 10.51
N LEU A 286 -3.23 -15.15 10.41
CA LEU A 286 -4.01 -14.55 11.48
C LEU A 286 -5.40 -15.17 11.57
N ALA A 287 -5.76 -15.57 12.77
CA ALA A 287 -7.11 -16.02 13.12
C ALA A 287 -8.07 -14.81 13.18
N PRO A 288 -9.39 -15.04 13.12
CA PRO A 288 -10.39 -13.97 13.21
C PRO A 288 -10.18 -13.00 14.37
N GLY A 289 -9.86 -13.54 15.55
CA GLY A 289 -9.65 -12.73 16.74
C GLY A 289 -8.42 -11.82 16.67
N GLU A 290 -7.36 -12.24 15.99
CA GLU A 290 -6.16 -11.41 15.81
C GLU A 290 -6.43 -10.28 14.81
N VAL A 291 -7.13 -10.57 13.71
CA VAL A 291 -7.57 -9.54 12.76
C VAL A 291 -8.52 -8.55 13.45
N ALA A 292 -9.41 -9.03 14.32
CA ALA A 292 -10.33 -8.18 15.08
C ALA A 292 -9.60 -7.20 16.01
N VAL A 293 -8.59 -7.68 16.75
CA VAL A 293 -7.76 -6.83 17.60
C VAL A 293 -7.00 -5.80 16.78
N ILE A 294 -6.42 -6.20 15.63
CA ILE A 294 -5.74 -5.28 14.71
C ILE A 294 -6.66 -4.16 14.24
N LEU A 295 -7.86 -4.51 13.77
CA LEU A 295 -8.84 -3.53 13.29
C LEU A 295 -9.29 -2.60 14.42
N ARG A 296 -9.57 -3.15 15.61
CA ARG A 296 -10.01 -2.36 16.74
C ARG A 296 -8.93 -1.38 17.22
N SER A 297 -7.70 -1.83 17.35
CA SER A 297 -6.55 -0.97 17.71
C SER A 297 -6.27 0.10 16.67
N ALA A 298 -6.58 -0.14 15.39
CA ALA A 298 -6.43 0.87 14.34
C ALA A 298 -7.48 1.99 14.42
N TYR A 299 -8.70 1.67 14.85
CA TYR A 299 -9.80 2.65 14.97
C TYR A 299 -9.89 3.32 16.36
N ASP A 300 -9.50 2.60 17.42
CA ASP A 300 -9.50 3.03 18.81
C ASP A 300 -8.13 2.71 19.47
N PRO A 301 -7.08 3.50 19.17
CA PRO A 301 -5.77 3.27 19.74
C PRO A 301 -5.71 3.38 21.27
N ALA A 302 -6.62 4.13 21.90
CA ALA A 302 -6.69 4.24 23.36
C ALA A 302 -7.10 2.92 24.02
N ALA A 303 -7.87 2.08 23.32
CA ALA A 303 -8.21 0.74 23.79
C ALA A 303 -7.09 -0.31 23.57
N ALA A 304 -6.08 -0.02 22.74
CA ALA A 304 -5.06 -1.00 22.36
C ALA A 304 -4.29 -1.59 23.56
N PRO A 305 -3.82 -0.81 24.56
CA PRO A 305 -3.13 -1.37 25.73
C PRO A 305 -4.02 -2.26 26.60
N ALA A 306 -5.33 -2.04 26.60
CA ALA A 306 -6.28 -2.87 27.34
C ALA A 306 -6.56 -4.20 26.62
N LEU A 307 -6.63 -4.18 25.28
CA LEU A 307 -6.79 -5.36 24.43
C LEU A 307 -5.54 -6.25 24.47
N GLU A 308 -4.34 -5.67 24.58
CA GLU A 308 -3.10 -6.43 24.73
C GLU A 308 -3.05 -7.14 26.10
N ARG A 309 -3.41 -6.44 27.18
CA ARG A 309 -3.47 -7.01 28.54
C ARG A 309 -4.51 -8.12 28.72
N HIS A 310 -5.62 -8.04 27.98
CA HIS A 310 -6.73 -9.00 28.11
C HIS A 310 -6.94 -9.73 26.80
N ALA A 311 -6.16 -10.79 26.61
CA ALA A 311 -6.11 -11.56 25.36
C ALA A 311 -7.46 -12.13 24.91
N ASP A 312 -8.46 -12.27 25.79
CA ASP A 312 -9.77 -12.83 25.42
C ASP A 312 -10.77 -11.78 24.91
N ILE A 313 -10.48 -10.49 25.09
CA ILE A 313 -11.43 -9.41 24.79
C ILE A 313 -11.24 -8.91 23.34
N GLY A 314 -12.33 -8.52 22.69
CA GLY A 314 -12.27 -7.86 21.37
C GLY A 314 -11.92 -8.79 20.21
N ARG A 315 -11.98 -10.11 20.41
CA ARG A 315 -11.65 -11.15 19.42
C ARG A 315 -12.74 -11.44 18.38
N SER A 316 -13.82 -10.66 18.34
CA SER A 316 -14.90 -10.85 17.38
C SER A 316 -14.86 -9.81 16.27
N LEU A 317 -14.65 -10.27 15.03
CA LEU A 317 -14.65 -9.44 13.82
C LEU A 317 -15.99 -8.71 13.59
N ALA A 318 -17.10 -9.31 14.02
CA ALA A 318 -18.42 -8.69 14.01
C ALA A 318 -18.53 -7.47 14.94
N THR A 319 -17.56 -7.24 15.81
CA THR A 319 -17.51 -6.10 16.74
C THR A 319 -16.23 -5.26 16.63
N ALA A 320 -15.35 -5.59 15.70
CA ALA A 320 -14.03 -5.00 15.55
C ALA A 320 -14.03 -3.59 14.94
N GLY A 321 -15.15 -3.18 14.33
CA GLY A 321 -15.28 -1.85 13.73
C GLY A 321 -15.56 -0.74 14.76
N PRO A 322 -15.36 0.52 14.35
CA PRO A 322 -15.48 1.69 15.21
C PRO A 322 -16.91 1.92 15.70
N ILE A 323 -17.04 2.66 16.80
CA ILE A 323 -18.34 3.16 17.29
C ILE A 323 -18.76 4.40 16.51
N ALA A 324 -17.82 5.31 16.26
CA ALA A 324 -18.05 6.57 15.58
C ALA A 324 -16.90 6.88 14.62
N VAL A 325 -17.25 7.23 13.37
CA VAL A 325 -16.32 7.82 12.40
C VAL A 325 -16.88 9.14 11.91
N THR A 326 -16.04 10.17 11.85
CA THR A 326 -16.39 11.48 11.33
C THR A 326 -15.30 11.90 10.36
N GLU A 327 -15.63 11.95 9.08
CA GLU A 327 -14.74 12.34 8.00
C GLU A 327 -14.75 13.86 7.83
N SER A 328 -13.56 14.45 7.78
CA SER A 328 -13.29 15.83 7.37
C SER A 328 -12.46 15.81 6.09
N TRP A 329 -12.33 16.97 5.42
CA TRP A 329 -11.65 17.04 4.13
C TRP A 329 -10.20 16.54 4.17
N ASP A 330 -9.49 16.81 5.26
CA ASP A 330 -8.07 16.57 5.45
C ASP A 330 -7.74 15.44 6.45
N ARG A 331 -8.75 14.95 7.18
CA ARG A 331 -8.57 13.99 8.28
C ARG A 331 -9.82 13.18 8.56
N VAL A 332 -9.66 12.04 9.21
CA VAL A 332 -10.76 11.21 9.70
C VAL A 332 -10.64 11.07 11.21
N ARG A 333 -11.70 11.38 11.95
CA ARG A 333 -11.76 11.08 13.38
C ARG A 333 -12.47 9.75 13.59
N THR A 334 -11.84 8.82 14.28
CA THR A 334 -12.41 7.54 14.69
C THR A 334 -12.31 7.44 16.21
N ASP A 335 -13.35 6.96 16.89
CA ASP A 335 -13.39 6.74 18.35
C ASP A 335 -12.44 7.65 19.17
N SER A 336 -11.24 7.17 19.54
CA SER A 336 -10.26 7.90 20.35
C SER A 336 -9.20 8.70 19.58
N ALA A 337 -9.13 8.61 18.25
CA ALA A 337 -8.01 9.12 17.45
C ALA A 337 -8.43 9.98 16.25
N HIS A 338 -7.45 10.76 15.79
CA HIS A 338 -7.51 11.50 14.55
C HIS A 338 -6.49 10.89 13.60
N HIS A 339 -6.93 10.61 12.37
CA HIS A 339 -6.12 9.96 11.36
C HIS A 339 -5.97 10.85 10.14
N THR A 340 -4.76 10.87 9.59
CA THR A 340 -4.47 11.42 8.27
C THR A 340 -3.71 10.38 7.46
N VAL A 341 -4.17 10.13 6.23
CA VAL A 341 -3.50 9.20 5.31
C VAL A 341 -2.75 10.00 4.26
N LEU A 342 -1.44 9.83 4.24
CA LEU A 342 -0.54 10.39 3.24
C LEU A 342 -0.22 9.33 2.19
N TRP A 343 -0.20 9.74 0.92
CA TRP A 343 0.21 8.90 -0.19
C TRP A 343 1.60 9.32 -0.67
N LEU A 344 2.49 8.34 -0.84
CA LEU A 344 3.81 8.55 -1.43
C LEU A 344 3.65 8.80 -2.94
N SER A 345 3.75 10.07 -3.34
CA SER A 345 3.60 10.51 -4.73
C SER A 345 4.75 10.02 -5.61
N GLU A 346 5.98 10.11 -5.12
CA GLU A 346 7.19 9.68 -5.82
C GLU A 346 8.17 9.01 -4.86
N TRP A 347 8.91 8.04 -5.37
CA TRP A 347 10.05 7.44 -4.69
C TRP A 347 11.34 8.25 -4.94
N PRO A 348 12.39 8.09 -4.12
CA PRO A 348 13.64 8.84 -4.28
C PRO A 348 14.19 8.76 -5.71
N ARG A 349 14.49 9.93 -6.29
CA ARG A 349 15.05 10.06 -7.64
C ARG A 349 16.56 9.90 -7.68
N SER A 350 17.23 10.17 -6.56
CA SER A 350 18.65 9.89 -6.38
C SER A 350 18.86 8.39 -6.17
N GLN A 351 20.07 7.93 -6.46
CA GLN A 351 20.50 6.61 -6.01
C GLN A 351 20.41 6.54 -4.49
N VAL A 352 19.68 5.54 -3.99
CA VAL A 352 19.53 5.29 -2.55
C VAL A 352 19.93 3.87 -2.22
N PHE A 353 20.49 3.70 -1.03
CA PHE A 353 20.82 2.38 -0.51
C PHE A 353 19.59 1.74 0.15
N PRO A 354 19.57 0.41 0.25
CA PRO A 354 18.62 -0.32 1.06
C PRO A 354 18.56 0.25 2.49
N GLY A 355 17.35 0.38 3.04
CA GLY A 355 17.15 1.01 4.35
C GLY A 355 16.86 2.52 4.32
N PHE A 356 16.75 3.15 3.15
CA PHE A 356 16.42 4.60 3.04
C PHE A 356 15.09 5.00 3.73
N LEU A 357 14.18 4.06 3.97
CA LEU A 357 12.94 4.30 4.72
C LEU A 357 13.14 4.29 6.24
N ALA A 358 14.31 3.91 6.76
CA ALA A 358 14.56 3.81 8.20
C ALA A 358 14.22 5.10 8.98
N PRO A 359 14.55 6.32 8.50
CA PRO A 359 14.17 7.54 9.22
C PRO A 359 12.66 7.67 9.38
N LEU A 360 11.88 7.24 8.38
CA LEU A 360 10.41 7.23 8.44
C LEU A 360 9.89 6.08 9.30
N LEU A 361 10.49 4.89 9.19
CA LEU A 361 10.02 3.67 9.85
C LEU A 361 10.44 3.55 11.33
N LEU A 362 11.46 4.28 11.75
CA LEU A 362 11.99 4.22 13.11
C LEU A 362 11.77 5.52 13.87
N THR A 363 10.92 6.42 13.35
CA THR A 363 10.48 7.60 14.10
C THR A 363 9.67 7.16 15.32
N SER A 364 10.17 7.53 16.50
CA SER A 364 9.51 7.28 17.79
C SER A 364 8.55 8.40 18.19
N GLY A 365 7.62 8.09 19.09
CA GLY A 365 6.64 9.01 19.65
C GLY A 365 5.40 9.21 18.78
N VAL A 366 5.24 8.41 17.71
CA VAL A 366 4.15 8.55 16.74
C VAL A 366 3.56 7.18 16.43
N GLN A 367 2.27 7.03 16.71
CA GLN A 367 1.49 5.88 16.22
C GLN A 367 1.28 6.05 14.72
N ARG A 368 1.80 5.12 13.93
CA ARG A 368 1.76 5.17 12.48
C ARG A 368 1.63 3.78 11.89
N SER A 369 1.04 3.72 10.72
CA SER A 369 0.97 2.52 9.90
C SER A 369 1.52 2.82 8.51
N PHE A 370 2.62 2.18 8.14
CA PHE A 370 3.17 2.21 6.80
C PHE A 370 2.67 1.01 6.00
N SER A 371 2.04 1.26 4.86
CA SER A 371 1.54 0.21 3.97
C SER A 371 2.17 0.33 2.59
N LEU A 372 2.94 -0.69 2.21
CA LEU A 372 3.45 -0.87 0.86
C LEU A 372 2.56 -1.88 0.13
N ILE A 373 1.76 -1.37 -0.80
CA ILE A 373 0.87 -2.17 -1.63
C ILE A 373 1.59 -2.51 -2.94
N CYS A 374 1.83 -3.79 -3.14
CA CYS A 374 2.41 -4.36 -4.34
C CYS A 374 1.29 -4.99 -5.19
N THR A 375 1.04 -4.42 -6.36
CA THR A 375 0.08 -4.98 -7.33
C THR A 375 0.85 -5.72 -8.43
N PRO A 376 0.86 -7.06 -8.41
CA PRO A 376 1.58 -7.84 -9.42
C PRO A 376 0.93 -7.67 -10.78
N VAL A 377 1.76 -7.54 -11.82
CA VAL A 377 1.31 -7.51 -13.21
C VAL A 377 1.72 -8.82 -13.86
N ARG A 378 0.77 -9.47 -14.55
CA ARG A 378 1.07 -10.68 -15.31
C ARG A 378 2.13 -10.41 -16.37
N ALA A 379 3.04 -11.36 -16.57
CA ALA A 379 4.18 -11.20 -17.47
C ALA A 379 3.77 -10.87 -18.92
N ASP A 380 2.68 -11.46 -19.42
CA ASP A 380 2.16 -11.21 -20.77
C ASP A 380 1.65 -9.78 -20.95
N ILE A 381 0.94 -9.26 -19.94
CA ILE A 381 0.45 -7.88 -19.91
C ILE A 381 1.63 -6.92 -19.76
N ALA A 382 2.56 -7.21 -18.84
CA ALA A 382 3.75 -6.40 -18.62
C ALA A 382 4.62 -6.28 -19.88
N ALA A 383 4.88 -7.39 -20.57
CA ALA A 383 5.64 -7.39 -21.82
C ALA A 383 4.97 -6.56 -22.92
N ARG A 384 3.63 -6.67 -23.05
CA ARG A 384 2.86 -5.87 -24.01
C ARG A 384 2.90 -4.38 -23.68
N ASP A 385 2.73 -4.03 -22.40
CA ASP A 385 2.76 -2.65 -21.93
C ASP A 385 4.16 -2.02 -22.12
N LEU A 386 5.23 -2.75 -21.79
CA LEU A 386 6.61 -2.32 -22.01
C LEU A 386 6.91 -2.12 -23.50
N ARG A 387 6.49 -3.06 -24.36
CA ARG A 387 6.64 -2.93 -25.81
C ARG A 387 5.91 -1.70 -26.34
N LYS A 388 4.67 -1.46 -25.90
CA LYS A 388 3.89 -0.27 -26.27
C LYS A 388 4.59 1.01 -25.82
N LYS A 389 5.12 1.04 -24.59
CA LYS A 389 5.90 2.19 -24.06
C LYS A 389 7.15 2.45 -24.88
N LYS A 390 7.94 1.41 -25.17
CA LYS A 390 9.17 1.48 -25.98
C LYS A 390 8.90 2.03 -27.38
N VAL A 391 7.89 1.50 -28.06
CA VAL A 391 7.48 1.98 -29.40
C VAL A 391 7.03 3.44 -29.34
N GLY A 392 6.26 3.83 -28.33
CA GLY A 392 5.85 5.24 -28.14
C GLY A 392 7.04 6.18 -27.98
N LEU A 393 8.00 5.84 -27.10
CA LEU A 393 9.20 6.65 -26.88
C LEU A 393 10.05 6.79 -28.15
N LEU A 394 10.21 5.69 -28.91
CA LEU A 394 10.92 5.71 -30.19
C LEU A 394 10.19 6.58 -31.23
N SER A 395 8.87 6.43 -31.35
CA SER A 395 8.07 7.25 -32.27
C SER A 395 8.19 8.74 -31.93
N ASP A 396 8.04 9.10 -30.64
CA ASP A 396 8.15 10.48 -30.17
C ASP A 396 9.56 11.06 -30.39
N ALA A 397 10.60 10.24 -30.22
CA ALA A 397 11.98 10.63 -30.52
C ALA A 397 12.17 10.90 -32.03
N THR A 398 11.68 10.01 -32.90
CA THR A 398 11.78 10.20 -34.37
C THR A 398 11.00 11.43 -34.86
N GLN A 399 9.81 11.70 -34.31
CA GLN A 399 9.03 12.88 -34.68
C GLN A 399 9.73 14.18 -34.27
N ARG A 400 10.36 14.21 -33.09
CA ARG A 400 11.09 15.38 -32.61
C ARG A 400 12.40 15.63 -33.35
N ALA A 401 13.12 14.55 -33.71
CA ALA A 401 14.28 14.64 -34.57
C ALA A 401 13.92 15.31 -35.92
N LYS A 402 12.76 14.97 -36.50
CA LYS A 402 12.24 15.64 -37.71
C LYS A 402 11.94 17.13 -37.53
N ILE A 403 11.53 17.55 -36.33
CA ILE A 403 11.19 18.94 -35.99
C ILE A 403 12.43 19.72 -35.48
N GLY A 404 13.60 19.07 -35.38
CA GLY A 404 14.83 19.71 -34.90
C GLY A 404 14.84 20.00 -33.40
N GLN A 405 13.97 19.36 -32.62
CA GLN A 405 13.89 19.58 -31.18
C GLN A 405 14.94 18.74 -30.44
N VAL A 406 15.72 19.39 -29.57
CA VAL A 406 16.78 18.73 -28.76
C VAL A 406 16.17 17.72 -27.78
N GLU A 407 16.82 16.57 -27.61
CA GLU A 407 16.41 15.57 -26.62
C GLU A 407 16.72 16.05 -25.20
N ASP A 408 15.70 15.99 -24.34
CA ASP A 408 15.81 16.26 -22.92
C ASP A 408 16.37 15.03 -22.19
N ALA A 409 17.37 15.22 -21.32
CA ALA A 409 17.99 14.17 -20.51
C ALA A 409 16.96 13.37 -19.70
N SER A 410 15.83 14.00 -19.35
CA SER A 410 14.70 13.33 -18.69
C SER A 410 14.14 12.15 -19.49
N ARG A 411 14.10 12.27 -20.82
CA ARG A 411 13.50 11.27 -21.72
C ARG A 411 14.48 10.16 -22.08
N THR A 412 15.76 10.48 -22.19
CA THR A 412 16.83 9.47 -22.31
C THR A 412 16.82 8.54 -21.09
N ALA A 413 16.65 9.11 -19.89
CA ALA A 413 16.50 8.33 -18.67
C ALA A 413 15.23 7.45 -18.69
N GLU A 414 14.06 7.98 -19.09
CA GLU A 414 12.83 7.18 -19.20
C GLU A 414 13.00 6.00 -20.19
N TYR A 415 13.71 6.21 -21.29
CA TYR A 415 14.01 5.14 -22.24
C TYR A 415 14.92 4.07 -21.64
N GLN A 416 15.97 4.47 -20.91
CA GLN A 416 16.85 3.55 -20.20
C GLN A 416 16.10 2.74 -19.14
N ASP A 417 15.19 3.37 -18.38
CA ASP A 417 14.33 2.69 -17.41
C ASP A 417 13.48 1.59 -18.07
N VAL A 418 12.93 1.87 -19.26
CA VAL A 418 12.12 0.87 -20.01
C VAL A 418 13.00 -0.29 -20.50
N LEU A 419 14.23 -0.02 -20.95
CA LEU A 419 15.16 -1.07 -21.35
C LEU A 419 15.57 -1.96 -20.17
N GLN A 420 15.81 -1.36 -19.00
CA GLN A 420 16.11 -2.11 -17.78
C GLN A 420 14.91 -2.97 -17.34
N GLN A 421 13.70 -2.44 -17.37
CA GLN A 421 12.51 -3.23 -17.05
C GLN A 421 12.28 -4.39 -18.03
N GLU A 422 12.64 -4.22 -19.31
CA GLU A 422 12.58 -5.28 -20.32
C GLU A 422 13.64 -6.37 -20.08
N SER A 423 14.87 -5.99 -19.70
CA SER A 423 15.92 -6.96 -19.34
C SER A 423 15.56 -7.73 -18.07
N ASP A 424 15.06 -7.05 -17.02
CA ASP A 424 14.63 -7.66 -15.77
C ASP A 424 13.49 -8.67 -15.99
N LEU A 425 12.51 -8.30 -16.82
CA LEU A 425 11.41 -9.20 -17.19
C LEU A 425 11.91 -10.44 -17.94
N THR A 426 12.90 -10.27 -18.82
CA THR A 426 13.53 -11.38 -19.57
C THR A 426 14.35 -12.29 -18.64
N ALA A 427 14.98 -11.72 -17.61
CA ALA A 427 15.68 -12.46 -16.55
C ALA A 427 14.74 -13.19 -15.57
N GLY A 428 13.41 -13.08 -15.75
CA GLY A 428 12.42 -13.79 -14.95
C GLY A 428 11.93 -13.02 -13.71
N HIS A 429 12.30 -11.75 -13.57
CA HIS A 429 11.71 -10.87 -12.56
C HIS A 429 10.27 -10.49 -12.92
N GLY A 430 9.46 -10.26 -11.89
CA GLY A 430 8.08 -9.83 -12.06
C GLY A 430 7.95 -8.32 -12.07
N VAL A 431 7.02 -7.78 -12.86
CA VAL A 431 6.69 -6.35 -12.84
C VAL A 431 5.60 -6.09 -11.79
N LEU A 432 5.84 -5.11 -10.92
CA LEU A 432 4.94 -4.74 -9.84
C LEU A 432 4.64 -3.25 -9.90
N ARG A 433 3.40 -2.89 -9.55
CA ARG A 433 3.04 -1.49 -9.28
C ARG A 433 3.02 -1.28 -7.77
N TYR A 434 3.80 -0.32 -7.31
CA TYR A 434 3.89 0.01 -5.89
C TYR A 434 2.98 1.20 -5.54
N THR A 435 2.34 1.12 -4.39
CA THR A 435 1.64 2.25 -3.78
C THR A 435 2.02 2.29 -2.32
N GLY A 436 2.63 3.40 -1.88
CA GLY A 436 2.98 3.62 -0.49
C GLY A 436 1.97 4.51 0.20
N LEU A 437 1.45 4.08 1.34
CA LEU A 437 0.51 4.83 2.18
C LEU A 437 1.08 4.92 3.60
N ILE A 438 0.94 6.08 4.21
CA ILE A 438 1.30 6.31 5.61
C ILE A 438 0.04 6.81 6.31
N SER A 439 -0.45 6.06 7.29
CA SER A 439 -1.46 6.56 8.22
C SER A 439 -0.75 7.04 9.47
N VAL A 440 -1.06 8.24 9.92
CA VAL A 440 -0.68 8.80 11.22
C VAL A 440 -1.94 9.06 12.01
#